data_AF-A0A059CEQ7-F1
#
_entry.id   AF-A0A059CEQ7-F1
#
_cell.length_a   1.000
_cell.length_b   1.000
_cell.length_c   1.000
_cell.angle_alpha   90.00
_cell.angle_beta   90.00
_cell.angle_gamma   90.00
#
_symmetry.space_group_name_H-M   'P 1'
#
loop_
_entity.id
_entity.type
_entity.pdbx_description
1 polymer ?
#
loop_
_entity_poly.entity_id
_entity_poly.type
_entity_poly.pdbx_seq_one_letter_code
_entity_poly.pdbx_strand_id
1 'polypeptide(L)'
;MASSDPDKLMLKADKQTKLSLTRWSADWRSATALYEQAAIAYRLAKNYEKAKEAFEKASKGQEMLSSPWDAAKHMESAGSLAKELRNWSEVADFYRRASELYIECGRSQPASDALTKGARVLEEVVPEEAIKLYTDACAILEEDGKEQMAFDLYRAATSVYIKLEKFTDAAATLLRWGLAADKCNATNSQCK
;
A
#
# COMPACT_ATOMS: atom_id res chain seq x y z
N MET A 1 -9.47 -30.25 5.99
CA MET A 1 -10.49 -29.29 5.55
C MET A 1 -10.51 -29.33 4.04
N ALA A 2 -11.63 -29.68 3.39
CA ALA A 2 -11.69 -29.67 1.94
C ALA A 2 -11.52 -28.22 1.47
N SER A 3 -10.39 -27.90 0.87
CA SER A 3 -10.15 -26.58 0.28
C SER A 3 -11.16 -26.42 -0.86
N SER A 4 -12.19 -25.60 -0.63
CA SER A 4 -13.10 -25.16 -1.68
C SER A 4 -12.26 -24.62 -2.85
N ASP A 5 -12.52 -25.15 -4.05
CA ASP A 5 -11.83 -24.76 -5.28
C ASP A 5 -11.89 -23.23 -5.46
N PRO A 6 -10.74 -22.52 -5.48
CA PRO A 6 -10.71 -21.07 -5.50
C PRO A 6 -11.33 -20.48 -6.78
N ASP A 7 -11.30 -21.21 -7.90
CA ASP A 7 -11.97 -20.78 -9.14
C ASP A 7 -13.50 -20.76 -8.96
N LYS A 8 -14.05 -21.75 -8.23
CA LYS A 8 -15.49 -21.77 -7.90
C LYS A 8 -15.88 -20.66 -6.94
N LEU A 9 -15.00 -20.33 -5.98
CA LEU A 9 -15.23 -19.20 -5.06
C LEU A 9 -15.28 -17.87 -5.82
N MET A 10 -14.34 -17.63 -6.73
CA MET A 10 -14.32 -16.44 -7.58
C MET A 10 -15.59 -16.32 -8.43
N LEU A 11 -15.98 -17.39 -9.13
CA LEU A 11 -17.19 -17.40 -9.95
C LEU A 11 -18.46 -17.13 -9.13
N LYS A 12 -18.53 -17.70 -7.92
CA LYS A 12 -19.66 -17.46 -7.00
C LYS A 12 -19.70 -16.01 -6.54
N ALA A 13 -18.55 -15.43 -6.19
CA ALA A 13 -18.42 -14.03 -5.79
C ALA A 13 -18.77 -13.08 -6.95
N ASP A 14 -18.23 -13.30 -8.15
CA ASP A 14 -18.55 -12.53 -9.36
C ASP A 14 -20.04 -12.62 -9.71
N LYS A 15 -20.63 -13.79 -9.51
CA LYS A 15 -22.07 -13.94 -9.67
C LYS A 15 -22.80 -13.07 -8.67
N GLN A 16 -22.34 -12.91 -7.42
CA GLN A 16 -22.95 -12.12 -6.32
C GLN A 16 -22.78 -10.59 -6.45
N THR A 17 -21.84 -10.12 -7.26
CA THR A 17 -21.62 -8.68 -7.52
C THR A 17 -22.38 -8.17 -8.75
N LYS A 18 -22.65 -9.02 -9.75
CA LYS A 18 -23.35 -8.61 -11.00
C LYS A 18 -24.88 -8.62 -10.92
N LEU A 19 -25.52 -7.46 -11.15
CA LEU A 19 -26.98 -7.40 -11.27
C LEU A 19 -27.49 -8.34 -12.38
N SER A 20 -28.65 -8.95 -12.15
CA SER A 20 -29.28 -9.87 -13.10
C SER A 20 -30.79 -9.73 -13.03
N LEU A 21 -31.53 -10.28 -14.01
CA LEU A 21 -33.00 -10.23 -14.03
C LEU A 21 -33.66 -10.79 -12.76
N THR A 22 -32.97 -11.67 -12.04
CA THR A 22 -33.42 -12.25 -10.76
C THR A 22 -32.72 -11.66 -9.54
N ARG A 23 -31.75 -10.74 -9.71
CA ARG A 23 -31.05 -10.09 -8.59
C ARG A 23 -30.83 -8.60 -8.81
N TRP A 24 -31.60 -7.83 -8.07
CA TRP A 24 -31.71 -6.37 -8.16
C TRP A 24 -30.75 -5.61 -7.24
N SER A 25 -30.00 -6.33 -6.37
CA SER A 25 -28.95 -5.76 -5.53
C SER A 25 -27.69 -6.63 -5.55
N ALA A 26 -26.52 -6.01 -5.43
CA ALA A 26 -25.26 -6.72 -5.27
C ALA A 26 -25.04 -7.05 -3.79
N ASP A 27 -24.73 -8.31 -3.48
CA ASP A 27 -24.36 -8.72 -2.12
C ASP A 27 -22.84 -8.66 -1.96
N TRP A 28 -22.35 -7.44 -1.74
CA TRP A 28 -20.92 -7.18 -1.55
C TRP A 28 -20.37 -7.85 -0.30
N ARG A 29 -21.17 -8.00 0.76
CA ARG A 29 -20.71 -8.64 2.01
C ARG A 29 -20.35 -10.10 1.79
N SER A 30 -21.25 -10.86 1.16
CA SER A 30 -20.97 -12.26 0.85
C SER A 30 -19.88 -12.40 -0.20
N ALA A 31 -19.89 -11.57 -1.24
CA ALA A 31 -18.91 -11.64 -2.31
C ALA A 31 -17.49 -11.35 -1.82
N THR A 32 -17.31 -10.33 -0.97
CA THR A 32 -16.01 -9.95 -0.41
C THR A 32 -15.39 -11.10 0.37
N ALA A 33 -16.16 -11.74 1.26
CA ALA A 33 -15.68 -12.89 2.02
C ALA A 33 -15.26 -14.07 1.12
N LEU A 34 -15.96 -14.28 0.00
CA LEU A 34 -15.59 -15.30 -0.98
C LEU A 34 -14.32 -14.93 -1.76
N TYR A 35 -14.15 -13.66 -2.15
CA TYR A 35 -12.93 -13.17 -2.79
C TYR A 35 -11.72 -13.31 -1.86
N GLU A 36 -11.84 -12.96 -0.58
CA GLU A 36 -10.77 -13.13 0.42
C GLU A 36 -10.36 -14.61 0.57
N GLN A 37 -11.33 -15.51 0.68
CA GLN A 37 -11.06 -16.94 0.77
C GLN A 37 -10.36 -17.47 -0.49
N ALA A 38 -10.82 -17.04 -1.67
CA ALA A 38 -10.19 -17.39 -2.93
C ALA A 38 -8.75 -16.87 -3.01
N ALA A 39 -8.52 -15.62 -2.62
CA ALA A 39 -7.21 -14.97 -2.64
C ALA A 39 -6.20 -15.71 -1.75
N ILE A 40 -6.60 -16.09 -0.53
CA ILE A 40 -5.77 -16.87 0.40
C ILE A 40 -5.45 -18.25 -0.19
N ALA A 41 -6.44 -18.92 -0.79
CA ALA A 41 -6.25 -20.23 -1.41
C ALA A 41 -5.32 -20.16 -2.64
N TYR A 42 -5.48 -19.17 -3.52
CA TYR A 42 -4.57 -18.95 -4.64
C TYR A 42 -3.14 -18.63 -4.19
N ARG A 43 -2.99 -17.80 -3.15
CA ARG A 43 -1.68 -17.48 -2.58
C ARG A 43 -0.99 -18.73 -2.04
N LEU A 44 -1.73 -19.60 -1.34
CA LEU A 44 -1.20 -20.87 -0.85
C LEU A 44 -0.79 -21.81 -1.99
N ALA A 45 -1.57 -21.81 -3.08
CA ALA A 45 -1.26 -22.55 -4.30
C ALA A 45 -0.16 -21.89 -5.17
N LYS A 46 0.45 -20.79 -4.71
CA LYS A 46 1.44 -19.97 -5.43
C LYS A 46 0.96 -19.43 -6.79
N ASN A 47 -0.35 -19.35 -7.00
CA ASN A 47 -0.93 -18.67 -8.14
C ASN A 47 -1.09 -17.19 -7.80
N TYR A 48 0.02 -16.45 -7.83
CA TYR A 48 0.08 -15.07 -7.35
C TYR A 48 -0.76 -14.12 -8.21
N GLU A 49 -0.89 -14.37 -9.51
CA GLU A 49 -1.70 -13.53 -10.41
C GLU A 49 -3.19 -13.58 -10.02
N LYS A 50 -3.75 -14.78 -9.87
CA LYS A 50 -5.15 -14.94 -9.44
C LYS A 50 -5.37 -14.48 -8.00
N ALA A 51 -4.37 -14.68 -7.13
CA ALA A 51 -4.44 -14.19 -5.75
C ALA A 51 -4.53 -12.66 -5.70
N LYS A 52 -3.73 -11.97 -6.52
CA LYS A 52 -3.71 -10.52 -6.65
C LYS A 52 -5.07 -9.99 -7.11
N GLU A 53 -5.58 -10.52 -8.22
CA GLU A 53 -6.91 -10.16 -8.75
C GLU A 53 -8.02 -10.36 -7.71
N ALA A 54 -7.96 -11.48 -6.97
CA ALA A 54 -8.94 -11.76 -5.91
C ALA A 54 -8.85 -10.75 -4.75
N PHE A 55 -7.66 -10.32 -4.33
CA PHE A 55 -7.51 -9.26 -3.32
C PHE A 55 -7.97 -7.90 -3.84
N GLU A 56 -7.74 -7.57 -5.11
CA GLU A 56 -8.26 -6.34 -5.71
C GLU A 56 -9.80 -6.30 -5.68
N LYS A 57 -10.44 -7.41 -6.06
CA LYS A 57 -11.90 -7.56 -5.98
C LYS A 57 -12.40 -7.51 -4.53
N ALA A 58 -11.70 -8.13 -3.59
CA ALA A 58 -12.02 -8.04 -2.16
C ALA A 58 -11.92 -6.60 -1.64
N SER A 59 -10.86 -5.87 -1.99
CA SER A 59 -10.70 -4.45 -1.67
C SER A 59 -11.87 -3.62 -2.20
N LYS A 60 -12.24 -3.84 -3.47
CA LYS A 60 -13.38 -3.13 -4.05
C LYS A 60 -14.67 -3.44 -3.30
N GLY A 61 -14.86 -4.69 -2.90
CA GLY A 61 -15.99 -5.09 -2.07
C GLY A 61 -16.01 -4.39 -0.71
N GLN A 62 -14.87 -4.28 -0.02
CA GLN A 62 -14.75 -3.53 1.24
C GLN A 62 -15.04 -2.03 1.07
N GLU A 63 -14.60 -1.40 -0.03
CA GLU A 63 -14.98 -0.02 -0.36
C GLU A 63 -16.50 0.13 -0.53
N MET A 64 -17.16 -0.80 -1.23
CA MET A 64 -18.62 -0.79 -1.42
C MET A 64 -19.39 -1.02 -0.11
N LEU A 65 -18.74 -1.61 0.89
CA LEU A 65 -19.26 -1.81 2.25
C LEU A 65 -18.89 -0.66 3.21
N SER A 66 -18.26 0.40 2.70
CA SER A 66 -17.77 1.53 3.49
C SER A 66 -16.75 1.13 4.56
N SER A 67 -15.89 0.15 4.28
CA SER A 67 -14.74 -0.24 5.10
C SER A 67 -13.40 0.06 4.39
N PRO A 68 -13.01 1.34 4.24
CA PRO A 68 -11.75 1.71 3.59
C PRO A 68 -10.51 1.14 4.29
N TRP A 69 -10.57 0.94 5.61
CA TRP A 69 -9.47 0.35 6.38
C TRP A 69 -9.17 -1.10 5.96
N ASP A 70 -10.20 -1.92 5.78
CA ASP A 70 -10.00 -3.31 5.35
C ASP A 70 -9.69 -3.37 3.85
N ALA A 71 -10.24 -2.45 3.04
CA ALA A 71 -9.84 -2.27 1.64
C ALA A 71 -8.33 -2.02 1.52
N ALA A 72 -7.78 -1.10 2.34
CA ALA A 72 -6.35 -0.78 2.36
C ALA A 72 -5.48 -2.02 2.64
N LYS A 73 -5.86 -2.87 3.60
CA LYS A 73 -5.13 -4.13 3.88
C LYS A 73 -5.13 -5.09 2.71
N HIS A 74 -6.23 -5.16 1.95
CA HIS A 74 -6.28 -5.98 0.74
C HIS A 74 -5.39 -5.40 -0.37
N MET A 75 -5.32 -4.07 -0.51
CA MET A 75 -4.36 -3.42 -1.41
C MET A 75 -2.91 -3.71 -1.01
N GLU A 76 -2.54 -3.65 0.28
CA GLU A 76 -1.20 -4.05 0.72
C GLU A 76 -0.91 -5.53 0.42
N SER A 77 -1.93 -6.39 0.54
CA SER A 77 -1.82 -7.80 0.18
C SER A 77 -1.59 -7.99 -1.33
N ALA A 78 -2.31 -7.26 -2.18
CA ALA A 78 -2.11 -7.23 -3.62
C ALA A 78 -0.70 -6.72 -3.99
N GLY A 79 -0.23 -5.64 -3.35
CA GLY A 79 1.13 -5.11 -3.51
C GLY A 79 2.21 -6.14 -3.15
N SER A 80 2.01 -6.91 -2.07
CA SER A 80 2.92 -7.98 -1.70
C SER A 80 2.99 -9.11 -2.74
N LEU A 81 1.89 -9.39 -3.45
CA LEU A 81 1.83 -10.38 -4.51
C LEU A 81 2.41 -9.86 -5.82
N ALA A 82 2.19 -8.58 -6.14
CA ALA A 82 2.82 -7.91 -7.28
C ALA A 82 4.36 -7.98 -7.19
N LYS A 83 4.91 -7.88 -5.97
CA LYS A 83 6.34 -8.11 -5.72
C LYS A 83 6.77 -9.53 -6.09
N GLU A 84 6.03 -10.56 -5.67
CA GLU A 84 6.34 -11.96 -6.00
C GLU A 84 6.28 -12.22 -7.51
N LEU A 85 5.42 -11.48 -8.22
CA LEU A 85 5.32 -11.50 -9.68
C LEU A 85 6.38 -10.63 -10.39
N ARG A 86 7.17 -9.85 -9.63
CA ARG A 86 8.12 -8.85 -10.14
C ARG A 86 7.47 -7.76 -11.00
N ASN A 87 6.20 -7.47 -10.76
CA ASN A 87 5.47 -6.36 -11.38
C ASN A 87 5.72 -5.08 -10.58
N TRP A 88 6.90 -4.49 -10.72
CA TRP A 88 7.35 -3.37 -9.88
C TRP A 88 6.49 -2.11 -10.00
N SER A 89 5.90 -1.85 -11.18
CA SER A 89 4.96 -0.73 -11.36
C SER A 89 3.72 -0.91 -10.50
N GLU A 90 3.12 -2.11 -10.53
CA GLU A 90 1.92 -2.42 -9.75
C GLU A 90 2.20 -2.38 -8.24
N VAL A 91 3.41 -2.73 -7.78
CA VAL A 91 3.79 -2.59 -6.37
C VAL A 91 3.58 -1.15 -5.89
N ALA A 92 4.11 -0.17 -6.63
CA ALA A 92 3.95 1.24 -6.27
C ALA A 92 2.47 1.64 -6.26
N ASP A 93 1.71 1.25 -7.29
CA ASP A 93 0.30 1.60 -7.43
C ASP A 93 -0.57 1.03 -6.29
N PHE A 94 -0.35 -0.24 -5.92
CA PHE A 94 -1.10 -0.86 -4.82
C PHE A 94 -0.79 -0.22 -3.47
N TYR A 95 0.48 0.09 -3.17
CA TYR A 95 0.82 0.75 -1.90
C TYR A 95 0.36 2.21 -1.85
N ARG A 96 0.33 2.92 -2.98
CA ARG A 96 -0.32 4.24 -3.08
C ARG A 96 -1.81 4.16 -2.81
N ARG A 97 -2.50 3.21 -3.45
CA ARG A 97 -3.93 3.01 -3.22
C ARG A 97 -4.24 2.64 -1.77
N ALA A 98 -3.42 1.80 -1.15
CA ALA A 98 -3.53 1.50 0.27
C ALA A 98 -3.35 2.75 1.15
N SER A 99 -2.37 3.59 0.82
CA SER A 99 -2.13 4.86 1.51
C SER A 99 -3.33 5.81 1.41
N GLU A 100 -3.88 6.01 0.22
CA GLU A 100 -5.09 6.82 0.01
C GLU A 100 -6.25 6.35 0.89
N LEU A 101 -6.52 5.05 0.92
CA LEU A 101 -7.59 4.45 1.73
C LEU A 101 -7.34 4.64 3.25
N TYR A 102 -6.09 4.58 3.71
CA TYR A 102 -5.75 4.91 5.10
C TYR A 102 -5.92 6.40 5.41
N ILE A 103 -5.65 7.30 4.46
CA ILE A 103 -5.93 8.74 4.58
C ILE A 103 -7.44 8.99 4.65
N GLU A 104 -8.26 8.30 3.85
CA GLU A 104 -9.72 8.37 3.93
C GLU A 104 -10.25 7.96 5.32
N CYS A 105 -9.51 7.10 6.04
CA CYS A 105 -9.81 6.74 7.43
C CYS A 105 -9.34 7.79 8.47
N GLY A 106 -8.68 8.88 8.04
CA GLY A 106 -8.02 9.85 8.93
C GLY A 106 -6.78 9.28 9.62
N ARG A 107 -6.09 8.33 8.99
CA ARG A 107 -4.96 7.59 9.58
C ARG A 107 -3.66 7.82 8.78
N SER A 108 -3.01 8.95 9.04
CA SER A 108 -1.73 9.36 8.44
C SER A 108 -0.59 8.35 8.65
N GLN A 109 -0.45 7.80 9.87
CA GLN A 109 0.65 6.88 10.18
C GLN A 109 0.57 5.58 9.37
N PRO A 110 -0.56 4.82 9.37
CA PRO A 110 -0.73 3.67 8.49
C PRO A 110 -0.56 3.98 7.00
N ALA A 111 -0.99 5.16 6.55
CA ALA A 111 -0.81 5.60 5.16
C ALA A 111 0.69 5.72 4.80
N SER A 112 1.44 6.46 5.62
CA SER A 112 2.91 6.58 5.49
C SER A 112 3.61 5.22 5.58
N ASP A 113 3.19 4.35 6.50
CA ASP A 113 3.76 3.00 6.67
C ASP A 113 3.53 2.13 5.42
N ALA A 114 2.37 2.24 4.77
CA ALA A 114 2.07 1.53 3.52
C ALA A 114 3.00 1.98 2.38
N LEU A 115 3.16 3.29 2.18
CA LEU A 115 4.09 3.83 1.19
C LEU A 115 5.54 3.42 1.48
N THR A 116 5.95 3.46 2.75
CA THR A 116 7.29 3.03 3.21
C THR A 116 7.54 1.56 2.88
N LYS A 117 6.56 0.67 3.06
CA LYS A 117 6.67 -0.74 2.67
C LYS A 117 6.88 -0.89 1.16
N GLY A 118 6.11 -0.16 0.34
CA GLY A 118 6.29 -0.14 -1.11
C GLY A 118 7.66 0.38 -1.53
N ALA A 119 8.11 1.49 -0.93
CA ALA A 119 9.41 2.09 -1.20
C ALA A 119 10.55 1.11 -0.93
N ARG A 120 10.56 0.44 0.22
CA ARG A 120 11.57 -0.58 0.58
C ARG A 120 11.68 -1.73 -0.41
N VAL A 121 10.56 -2.12 -1.03
CA VAL A 121 10.57 -3.16 -2.07
C VAL A 121 11.23 -2.67 -3.35
N LEU A 122 11.11 -1.38 -3.65
CA LEU A 122 11.54 -0.77 -4.90
C LEU A 122 12.95 -0.17 -4.85
N GLU A 123 13.55 0.03 -3.66
CA GLU A 123 14.85 0.69 -3.50
C GLU A 123 15.95 0.16 -4.44
N GLU A 124 16.02 -1.16 -4.63
CA GLU A 124 17.10 -1.78 -5.42
C GLU A 124 16.73 -2.00 -6.89
N VAL A 125 15.45 -1.83 -7.26
CA VAL A 125 14.96 -2.17 -8.60
C VAL A 125 14.48 -0.95 -9.37
N VAL A 126 13.76 -0.05 -8.70
CA VAL A 126 13.24 1.20 -9.26
C VAL A 126 13.45 2.33 -8.23
N PRO A 127 14.71 2.72 -7.97
CA PRO A 127 15.07 3.61 -6.87
C PRO A 127 14.43 5.00 -6.97
N GLU A 128 14.24 5.52 -8.19
CA GLU A 128 13.50 6.77 -8.43
C GLU A 128 12.07 6.71 -7.90
N GLU A 129 11.40 5.57 -8.04
CA GLU A 129 10.03 5.40 -7.59
C GLU A 129 9.97 5.20 -6.07
N ALA A 130 10.95 4.50 -5.49
CA ALA A 130 11.11 4.37 -4.05
C ALA A 130 11.28 5.74 -3.37
N ILE A 131 12.10 6.62 -3.96
CA ILE A 131 12.29 7.99 -3.49
C ILE A 131 10.97 8.77 -3.47
N LYS A 132 10.15 8.67 -4.53
CA LYS A 132 8.84 9.33 -4.56
C LYS A 132 7.95 8.83 -3.43
N LEU A 133 7.84 7.51 -3.25
CA LEU A 133 7.04 6.92 -2.19
C LEU A 133 7.52 7.35 -0.79
N TYR A 134 8.83 7.43 -0.54
CA TYR A 134 9.35 7.97 0.71
C TYR A 134 9.03 9.46 0.90
N THR A 135 9.12 10.24 -0.17
CA THR A 135 8.82 11.69 -0.13
C THR A 135 7.35 11.93 0.17
N ASP A 136 6.46 11.16 -0.46
CA ASP A 136 5.01 11.20 -0.23
C ASP A 136 4.68 10.77 1.21
N ALA A 137 5.35 9.72 1.72
CA ALA A 137 5.20 9.25 3.09
C ALA A 137 5.65 10.30 4.13
N CYS A 138 6.77 10.99 3.90
CA CYS A 138 7.18 12.13 4.72
C CYS A 138 6.11 13.23 4.71
N ALA A 139 5.61 13.61 3.53
CA ALA A 139 4.62 14.68 3.40
C ALA A 139 3.34 14.38 4.19
N ILE A 140 2.83 13.15 4.15
CA ILE A 140 1.66 12.71 4.92
C ILE A 140 1.86 12.93 6.43
N LEU A 141 3.04 12.62 6.96
CA LEU A 141 3.33 12.77 8.39
C LEU A 141 3.50 14.24 8.79
N GLU A 142 4.14 15.04 7.93
CA GLU A 142 4.33 16.47 8.17
C GLU A 142 3.01 17.25 8.15
N GLU A 143 2.10 16.92 7.23
CA GLU A 143 0.77 17.52 7.15
C GLU A 143 -0.06 17.24 8.41
N ASP A 144 0.14 16.09 9.05
CA ASP A 144 -0.53 15.70 10.30
C ASP A 144 0.24 16.12 11.56
N GLY A 145 1.31 16.94 11.45
CA GLY A 145 2.10 17.42 12.57
C GLY A 145 2.90 16.34 13.31
N LYS A 146 3.27 15.27 12.59
CA LYS A 146 4.02 14.10 13.09
C LYS A 146 5.43 14.07 12.49
N GLU A 147 6.07 15.23 12.38
CA GLU A 147 7.39 15.40 11.74
C GLU A 147 8.45 14.45 12.29
N GLN A 148 8.44 14.20 13.60
CA GLN A 148 9.39 13.27 14.24
C GLN A 148 9.33 11.85 13.67
N MET A 149 8.14 11.42 13.24
CA MET A 149 7.94 10.10 12.66
C MET A 149 8.50 10.00 11.23
N ALA A 150 8.73 11.13 10.56
CA ALA A 150 9.28 11.20 9.21
C ALA A 150 10.82 11.04 9.15
N PHE A 151 11.53 11.09 10.29
CA PHE A 151 13.01 11.12 10.29
C PHE A 151 13.65 9.87 9.70
N ASP A 152 13.10 8.69 10.00
CA ASP A 152 13.62 7.44 9.44
C ASP A 152 13.37 7.35 7.93
N LEU A 153 12.30 7.99 7.44
CA LEU A 153 11.97 8.08 6.03
C LEU A 153 12.90 9.04 5.30
N TYR A 154 13.24 10.19 5.91
CA TYR A 154 14.27 11.10 5.42
C TYR A 154 15.62 10.41 5.27
N ARG A 155 16.02 9.62 6.28
CA ARG A 155 17.24 8.84 6.22
C ARG A 155 17.21 7.82 5.09
N ALA A 156 16.09 7.11 4.93
CA ALA A 156 15.92 6.14 3.85
C ALA A 156 16.01 6.79 2.46
N ALA A 157 15.25 7.86 2.21
CA ALA A 157 15.29 8.59 0.93
C ALA A 157 16.70 9.14 0.63
N THR A 158 17.36 9.74 1.62
CA THR A 158 18.73 10.27 1.48
C THR A 158 19.72 9.16 1.11
N SER A 159 19.61 7.99 1.75
CA SER A 159 20.44 6.82 1.43
C SER A 159 20.29 6.39 -0.03
N VAL A 160 19.06 6.35 -0.55
CA VAL A 160 18.81 6.03 -1.96
C VAL A 160 19.40 7.09 -2.88
N TYR A 161 19.25 8.38 -2.59
CA TYR A 161 19.87 9.45 -3.38
C TYR A 161 21.40 9.35 -3.42
N ILE A 162 22.04 9.02 -2.29
CA ILE A 162 23.50 8.84 -2.22
C ILE A 162 23.93 7.65 -3.08
N LYS A 163 23.22 6.51 -3.03
CA LYS A 163 23.49 5.35 -3.88
C LYS A 163 23.38 5.67 -5.37
N LEU A 164 22.49 6.60 -5.73
CA LEU A 164 22.32 7.11 -7.09
C LEU A 164 23.29 8.24 -7.46
N GLU A 165 24.22 8.61 -6.58
CA GLU A 165 25.16 9.73 -6.76
C GLU A 165 24.47 11.09 -6.96
N LYS A 166 23.19 11.22 -6.57
CA LYS A 166 22.39 12.45 -6.64
C LYS A 166 22.61 13.29 -5.37
N PHE A 167 23.84 13.77 -5.18
CA PHE A 167 24.25 14.43 -3.94
C PHE A 167 23.51 15.75 -3.66
N THR A 168 23.08 16.47 -4.70
CA THR A 168 22.29 17.70 -4.56
C THR A 168 20.92 17.43 -3.95
N ASP A 169 20.26 16.36 -4.42
CA ASP A 169 18.93 15.96 -3.94
C ASP A 169 19.01 15.35 -2.54
N ALA A 170 20.09 14.59 -2.26
CA ALA A 170 20.39 14.11 -0.92
C ALA A 170 20.55 15.28 0.07
N ALA A 171 21.33 16.30 -0.29
CA ALA A 171 21.51 17.49 0.54
C ALA A 171 20.18 18.25 0.76
N ALA A 172 19.36 18.40 -0.28
CA ALA A 172 18.03 19.01 -0.15
C ALA A 172 17.12 18.22 0.81
N THR A 173 17.17 16.89 0.75
CA THR A 173 16.41 16.01 1.64
C THR A 173 16.86 16.16 3.10
N LEU A 174 18.18 16.22 3.35
CA LEU A 174 18.74 16.47 4.68
C LEU A 174 18.37 17.86 5.22
N LEU A 175 18.37 18.90 4.38
CA LEU A 175 17.90 20.23 4.78
C LEU A 175 16.42 20.21 5.19
N ARG A 176 15.57 19.50 4.44
CA ARG A 176 14.16 19.33 4.80
C ARG A 176 14.00 18.60 6.13
N TRP A 177 14.81 17.56 6.39
CA TRP A 177 14.85 16.90 7.70
C TRP A 177 15.25 17.89 8.82
N GLY A 178 16.29 18.69 8.63
CA GLY A 178 16.69 19.72 9.60
C GLY A 178 15.56 20.69 9.95
N LEU A 179 14.80 21.15 8.95
CA LEU A 179 13.63 22.01 9.14
C LEU A 179 12.50 21.31 9.90
N ALA A 180 12.21 20.05 9.55
CA ALA A 180 11.22 19.23 10.25
C ALA A 180 11.62 19.01 11.73
N ALA A 181 12.90 18.80 12.00
CA ALA A 181 13.43 18.63 13.35
C ALA A 181 13.36 19.91 14.19
N ASP A 182 13.61 21.07 13.59
CA ASP A 182 13.41 22.37 14.23
C ASP A 182 11.93 22.60 14.58
N LYS A 183 11.01 22.32 13.65
CA LYS A 183 9.56 22.48 13.85
C LYS A 183 9.03 21.67 15.05
N CYS A 184 9.59 20.49 15.29
CA CYS A 184 9.21 19.64 16.43
C CYS A 184 10.13 19.76 17.66
N ASN A 185 10.98 20.80 17.75
CA ASN A 185 11.95 21.04 18.83
C ASN A 185 12.92 19.87 19.09
N ALA A 186 13.19 19.04 18.07
CA ALA A 186 14.09 17.90 18.15
C ALA A 186 15.52 18.32 17.75
N THR A 187 16.08 19.31 18.44
CA THR A 187 17.37 19.94 18.10
C THR A 187 18.54 18.95 17.98
N ASN A 188 18.56 17.91 18.81
CA ASN A 188 19.56 16.83 18.75
C ASN A 188 19.48 15.95 17.49
N SER A 189 18.43 16.09 16.68
CA SER A 189 18.22 15.35 15.43
C SER A 189 18.48 16.21 14.18
N GLN A 190 18.84 17.49 14.33
CA GLN A 190 19.11 18.40 13.22
C GLN A 190 20.42 18.08 12.46
N CYS A 191 21.38 17.44 13.13
CA CYS A 191 22.74 17.23 12.61
C CYS A 191 23.12 15.74 12.46
N LYS A 192 22.14 14.83 12.44
CA LYS A 192 22.38 13.38 12.27
C LYS A 192 22.27 12.97 10.82
#